data_AF-A0A249DWX9-F1
#
_entry.id   AF-A0A249DWX9-F1
#
_cell.length_a   1.000
_cell.length_b   1.000
_cell.length_c   1.000
_cell.angle_alpha   90.00
_cell.angle_beta   90.00
_cell.angle_gamma   90.00
#
_symmetry.space_group_name_H-M   'P 1'
#
loop_
_entity.id
_entity.type
_entity.pdbx_description
1 polymer ?
#
loop_
_entity_poly.entity_id
_entity_poly.type
_entity_poly.pdbx_seq_one_letter_code
_entity_poly.pdbx_strand_id
1 'polypeptide(L)'
;MTIIFRDDYMNVNSCSTSSVPQQRLLGDNGKNSLLSSLKKTSNIASNIAGFFSKNREKKVWNDIKSLFEDKEYASFLLKRMKDPKNSLNKKMDIFLEIKTLAIKKHQKNFYKNEYKDGEISFYFNEIPIYEKKIISALNEIKKSAKTENKDTFLINLKILIDEIDKEWLIKNKNNEEELLDHEARREFNREIITRYLFPFASEKVIEEQEQEQILDKMEGAFGKRLRGMMEFTAYKVGNNVEDPALISAAYKYQPLMEDFIIILRQQLKKEEKIIDKPEYISTLEQLTKSEIDTLRKINIHSSVLELD
;
A
#
# COMPACT_ATOMS: atom_id res chain seq x y z
N MET A 1 -21.40 -22.33 -30.95
CA MET A 1 -21.39 -22.72 -29.52
C MET A 1 -21.37 -21.42 -28.73
N THR A 2 -22.38 -21.16 -27.91
CA THR A 2 -22.60 -19.81 -27.34
C THR A 2 -22.01 -19.75 -25.94
N ILE A 3 -21.11 -18.79 -25.70
CA ILE A 3 -20.59 -18.50 -24.36
C ILE A 3 -21.58 -17.55 -23.69
N ILE A 4 -21.99 -17.88 -22.46
CA ILE A 4 -22.92 -17.09 -21.66
C ILE A 4 -22.08 -16.32 -20.62
N PHE A 5 -22.12 -14.98 -20.69
CA PHE A 5 -21.66 -14.14 -19.59
C PHE A 5 -22.69 -14.18 -18.46
N ARG A 6 -22.23 -14.22 -17.21
CA ARG A 6 -23.09 -14.09 -16.01
C ARG A 6 -22.95 -12.70 -15.41
N ASP A 7 -23.83 -11.80 -15.82
CA ASP A 7 -23.93 -10.44 -15.30
C ASP A 7 -24.65 -10.39 -13.92
N ASP A 8 -24.18 -11.20 -12.98
CA ASP A 8 -24.80 -11.39 -11.65
C ASP A 8 -24.48 -10.25 -10.65
N TYR A 9 -24.44 -8.97 -11.08
CA TYR A 9 -24.40 -7.81 -10.16
C TYR A 9 -25.01 -6.47 -10.64
N MET A 10 -25.66 -6.36 -11.81
CA MET A 10 -26.24 -5.08 -12.30
C MET A 10 -27.63 -5.22 -12.93
N ASN A 11 -28.70 -4.91 -12.19
CA ASN A 11 -30.11 -4.71 -12.63
C ASN A 11 -31.02 -4.53 -11.39
N VAL A 12 -32.11 -3.75 -11.29
CA VAL A 12 -32.80 -2.66 -12.06
C VAL A 12 -33.64 -1.85 -11.01
N ASN A 13 -34.36 -0.73 -11.22
CA ASN A 13 -34.73 0.14 -12.36
C ASN A 13 -35.14 1.55 -11.83
N SER A 14 -35.08 2.59 -12.67
CA SER A 14 -36.21 3.53 -12.92
C SER A 14 -35.85 4.59 -13.97
N CYS A 15 -36.71 4.79 -14.97
CA CYS A 15 -36.55 5.81 -16.02
C CYS A 15 -37.19 7.16 -15.62
N SER A 16 -36.80 8.27 -16.27
CA SER A 16 -37.73 9.12 -17.08
C SER A 16 -37.09 10.38 -17.74
N THR A 17 -37.26 10.46 -19.06
CA THR A 17 -37.58 11.67 -19.88
C THR A 17 -36.72 12.96 -19.84
N SER A 18 -35.85 13.10 -20.86
CA SER A 18 -35.77 14.23 -21.84
C SER A 18 -35.72 15.71 -21.41
N SER A 19 -34.70 16.45 -21.89
CA SER A 19 -34.82 17.38 -23.06
C SER A 19 -33.53 18.18 -23.35
N VAL A 20 -33.44 18.80 -24.54
CA VAL A 20 -32.28 19.48 -25.15
C VAL A 20 -32.86 20.69 -25.94
N PRO A 21 -32.36 21.95 -25.86
CA PRO A 21 -31.21 22.35 -26.69
C PRO A 21 -30.29 23.51 -26.26
N GLN A 22 -29.04 23.41 -26.74
CA GLN A 22 -28.15 24.46 -27.32
C GLN A 22 -28.24 25.94 -26.87
N GLN A 23 -27.08 26.51 -26.54
CA GLN A 23 -26.60 27.72 -27.24
C GLN A 23 -25.05 27.80 -27.25
N ARG A 24 -24.47 28.88 -27.82
CA ARG A 24 -23.18 28.84 -28.54
C ARG A 24 -22.39 30.16 -28.45
N LEU A 25 -21.06 30.05 -28.58
CA LEU A 25 -20.06 31.04 -29.06
C LEU A 25 -19.12 31.75 -28.05
N LEU A 26 -17.83 31.60 -28.37
CA LEU A 26 -16.75 32.61 -28.42
C LEU A 26 -16.27 33.32 -27.14
N GLY A 27 -15.01 33.01 -26.80
CA GLY A 27 -13.97 34.05 -26.69
C GLY A 27 -13.39 34.31 -25.29
N ASP A 28 -12.13 33.94 -25.09
CA ASP A 28 -11.08 34.96 -25.06
C ASP A 28 -9.68 34.39 -25.40
N ASN A 29 -8.79 35.23 -25.94
CA ASN A 29 -7.41 34.88 -26.30
C ASN A 29 -6.42 35.53 -25.32
N GLY A 30 -5.92 34.79 -24.32
CA GLY A 30 -4.73 35.26 -23.59
C GLY A 30 -4.48 34.68 -22.21
N LYS A 31 -3.79 33.52 -22.12
CA LYS A 31 -2.98 33.13 -20.94
C LYS A 31 -1.89 32.07 -21.20
N ASN A 32 -1.31 32.09 -22.40
CA ASN A 32 -0.11 31.29 -22.74
C ASN A 32 1.17 31.84 -22.07
N SER A 33 1.23 31.77 -20.73
CA SER A 33 2.45 32.05 -19.95
C SER A 33 2.63 31.21 -18.68
N LEU A 34 1.59 30.50 -18.20
CA LEU A 34 1.66 29.65 -16.99
C LEU A 34 1.88 28.16 -17.27
N LEU A 35 1.54 27.66 -18.46
CA LEU A 35 1.65 26.24 -18.82
C LEU A 35 3.10 25.74 -18.95
N SER A 36 4.07 26.63 -19.19
CA SER A 36 5.50 26.28 -19.18
C SER A 36 6.07 26.10 -17.76
N SER A 37 5.47 26.73 -16.74
CA SER A 37 5.89 26.63 -15.34
C SER A 37 5.51 25.30 -14.70
N LEU A 38 4.40 24.70 -15.11
CA LEU A 38 3.82 23.50 -14.48
C LEU A 38 4.50 22.18 -14.85
N LYS A 39 5.34 22.13 -15.91
CA LYS A 39 6.11 20.93 -16.28
C LYS A 39 7.22 20.53 -15.28
N LYS A 40 7.32 21.19 -14.12
CA LYS A 40 8.25 20.83 -13.03
C LYS A 40 7.61 20.16 -11.80
N THR A 41 6.28 20.08 -11.70
CA THR A 41 5.61 19.62 -10.46
C THR A 41 5.40 18.11 -10.35
N SER A 42 5.42 17.35 -11.45
CA SER A 42 5.30 15.86 -11.43
C SER A 42 6.40 15.17 -10.61
N ASN A 43 7.58 15.80 -10.51
CA ASN A 43 8.70 15.32 -9.71
C ASN A 43 8.55 15.59 -8.20
N ILE A 44 7.47 16.24 -7.74
CA ILE A 44 7.30 16.63 -6.34
C ILE A 44 6.51 15.58 -5.55
N ALA A 45 5.43 15.01 -6.11
CA ALA A 45 4.59 14.03 -5.41
C ALA A 45 5.35 12.74 -5.05
N SER A 46 6.07 12.16 -6.02
CA SER A 46 6.96 11.01 -5.83
C SER A 46 8.09 11.30 -4.83
N ASN A 47 8.59 12.53 -4.82
CA ASN A 47 9.56 12.96 -3.82
C ASN A 47 8.95 13.08 -2.42
N ILE A 48 7.72 13.57 -2.23
CA ILE A 48 7.14 13.79 -0.88
C ILE A 48 7.02 12.48 -0.08
N ALA A 49 6.46 11.41 -0.67
CA ALA A 49 6.41 10.11 0.01
C ALA A 49 7.82 9.58 0.32
N GLY A 50 8.75 9.72 -0.64
CA GLY A 50 10.17 9.44 -0.46
C GLY A 50 10.90 10.38 0.50
N PHE A 51 10.35 11.55 0.83
CA PHE A 51 10.97 12.57 1.69
C PHE A 51 10.57 12.35 3.14
N PHE A 52 9.32 11.96 3.39
CA PHE A 52 8.91 11.46 4.70
C PHE A 52 9.64 10.17 5.06
N SER A 53 9.75 9.20 4.14
CA SER A 53 10.57 8.00 4.39
C SER A 53 12.04 8.37 4.61
N LYS A 54 12.70 9.11 3.69
CA LYS A 54 14.11 9.53 3.85
C LYS A 54 14.39 10.36 5.10
N ASN A 55 13.44 11.15 5.61
CA ASN A 55 13.66 11.93 6.84
C ASN A 55 13.46 11.08 8.11
N ARG A 56 12.46 10.20 8.15
CA ARG A 56 12.28 9.22 9.24
C ARG A 56 13.49 8.29 9.28
N GLU A 57 13.91 7.80 8.11
CA GLU A 57 15.13 7.05 7.85
C GLU A 57 16.37 7.84 8.32
N LYS A 58 16.62 9.07 7.85
CA LYS A 58 17.78 9.88 8.26
C LYS A 58 17.83 10.14 9.76
N LYS A 59 16.68 10.36 10.41
CA LYS A 59 16.60 10.45 11.88
C LYS A 59 17.02 9.11 12.51
N VAL A 60 16.44 8.00 12.07
CA VAL A 60 16.79 6.64 12.47
C VAL A 60 18.30 6.35 12.37
N TRP A 61 18.96 6.71 11.27
CA TRP A 61 20.41 6.48 11.15
C TRP A 61 21.25 7.41 12.04
N ASN A 62 20.74 8.59 12.41
CA ASN A 62 21.41 9.45 13.40
C ASN A 62 21.21 8.91 14.83
N ASP A 63 19.98 8.50 15.16
CA ASP A 63 19.62 7.89 16.44
C ASP A 63 20.44 6.59 16.65
N ILE A 64 20.51 5.71 15.64
CA ILE A 64 21.34 4.50 15.67
C ILE A 64 22.83 4.84 15.79
N LYS A 65 23.38 5.79 15.02
CA LYS A 65 24.80 6.21 15.16
C LYS A 65 25.12 6.76 16.54
N SER A 66 24.17 7.34 17.27
CA SER A 66 24.41 7.83 18.63
C SER A 66 24.74 6.72 19.65
N LEU A 67 24.45 5.46 19.29
CA LEU A 67 24.69 4.25 20.09
C LEU A 67 26.11 3.68 19.92
N PHE A 68 26.94 4.29 19.08
CA PHE A 68 28.30 3.85 18.77
C PHE A 68 29.32 4.89 19.21
N GLU A 69 30.46 4.40 19.71
CA GLU A 69 31.60 5.23 20.06
C GLU A 69 32.27 5.75 18.77
N ASP A 70 32.49 4.89 17.78
CA ASP A 70 32.84 5.28 16.40
C ASP A 70 31.58 5.45 15.52
N LYS A 71 31.28 6.72 15.21
CA LYS A 71 30.13 7.12 14.39
C LYS A 71 30.40 7.04 12.88
N GLU A 72 31.66 7.02 12.47
CA GLU A 72 32.06 6.88 11.06
C GLU A 72 32.06 5.41 10.64
N TYR A 73 32.64 4.53 11.45
CA TYR A 73 32.57 3.08 11.22
C TYR A 73 31.14 2.56 11.32
N ALA A 74 30.34 3.05 12.28
CA ALA A 74 28.89 2.82 12.26
C ALA A 74 28.28 3.29 10.94
N SER A 75 28.57 4.52 10.48
CA SER A 75 28.09 5.02 9.18
C SER A 75 28.50 4.16 7.98
N PHE A 76 29.62 3.44 8.05
CA PHE A 76 30.08 2.50 7.02
C PHE A 76 29.31 1.18 7.06
N LEU A 77 29.19 0.52 8.21
CA LEU A 77 28.43 -0.74 8.35
C LEU A 77 26.95 -0.55 8.00
N LEU A 78 26.37 0.56 8.47
CA LEU A 78 24.99 0.94 8.20
C LEU A 78 24.73 1.27 6.71
N LYS A 79 25.77 1.66 5.94
CA LYS A 79 25.69 1.73 4.46
C LYS A 79 25.74 0.33 3.83
N ARG A 80 26.65 -0.54 4.27
CA ARG A 80 26.80 -1.90 3.74
C ARG A 80 25.54 -2.74 3.91
N MET A 81 24.84 -2.60 5.04
CA MET A 81 23.55 -3.26 5.29
C MET A 81 22.53 -3.03 4.16
N LYS A 82 22.49 -1.81 3.60
CA LYS A 82 21.56 -1.41 2.54
C LYS A 82 21.99 -1.79 1.13
N ASP A 83 23.23 -2.25 0.94
CA ASP A 83 23.72 -2.59 -0.39
C ASP A 83 22.89 -3.76 -0.95
N PRO A 84 22.16 -3.57 -2.06
CA PRO A 84 21.35 -4.64 -2.65
C PRO A 84 22.19 -5.83 -3.13
N LYS A 85 23.51 -5.67 -3.30
CA LYS A 85 24.43 -6.75 -3.66
C LYS A 85 24.78 -7.67 -2.49
N ASN A 86 24.55 -7.25 -1.25
CA ASN A 86 24.83 -8.10 -0.08
C ASN A 86 23.71 -9.12 0.12
N SER A 87 24.09 -10.40 0.11
CA SER A 87 23.21 -11.54 0.42
C SER A 87 22.67 -11.47 1.86
N LEU A 88 21.61 -12.22 2.14
CA LEU A 88 21.00 -12.25 3.48
C LEU A 88 22.01 -12.68 4.56
N ASN A 89 22.85 -13.67 4.28
CA ASN A 89 23.95 -14.07 5.18
C ASN A 89 24.94 -12.92 5.41
N LYS A 90 25.34 -12.19 4.36
CA LYS A 90 26.25 -11.05 4.52
C LYS A 90 25.61 -9.90 5.31
N LYS A 91 24.30 -9.71 5.20
CA LYS A 91 23.52 -8.77 6.03
C LYS A 91 23.40 -9.25 7.48
N MET A 92 23.26 -10.55 7.74
CA MET A 92 23.33 -11.14 9.08
C MET A 92 24.70 -10.88 9.73
N ASP A 93 25.81 -11.09 9.01
CA ASP A 93 27.16 -10.77 9.50
C ASP A 93 27.24 -9.29 9.94
N ILE A 94 26.79 -8.38 9.06
CA ILE A 94 26.80 -6.92 9.31
C ILE A 94 25.86 -6.56 10.47
N PHE A 95 24.72 -7.23 10.64
CA PHE A 95 23.82 -7.03 11.77
C PHE A 95 24.47 -7.44 13.10
N LEU A 96 25.15 -8.58 13.14
CA LEU A 96 25.87 -9.04 14.32
C LEU A 96 27.09 -8.15 14.64
N GLU A 97 27.79 -7.65 13.63
CA GLU A 97 28.87 -6.65 13.78
C GLU A 97 28.34 -5.34 14.39
N ILE A 98 27.27 -4.78 13.82
CA ILE A 98 26.55 -3.60 14.33
C ILE A 98 26.08 -3.83 15.78
N LYS A 99 25.47 -4.99 16.08
CA LYS A 99 24.99 -5.34 17.42
C LYS A 99 26.13 -5.46 18.43
N THR A 100 27.31 -5.95 18.02
CA THR A 100 28.48 -6.13 18.91
C THR A 100 29.18 -4.82 19.21
N LEU A 101 29.21 -3.89 18.25
CA LEU A 101 29.88 -2.59 18.36
C LEU A 101 29.01 -1.49 19.01
N ALA A 102 27.70 -1.69 19.13
CA ALA A 102 26.82 -0.79 19.86
C ALA A 102 27.12 -0.84 21.37
N ILE A 103 27.02 0.29 22.08
CA ILE A 103 27.25 0.40 23.53
C ILE A 103 26.46 -0.69 24.28
N LYS A 104 27.14 -1.45 25.16
CA LYS A 104 26.65 -2.69 25.78
C LYS A 104 25.19 -2.67 26.29
N LYS A 105 24.74 -1.55 26.88
CA LYS A 105 23.37 -1.38 27.40
C LYS A 105 22.26 -1.42 26.33
N HIS A 106 22.61 -1.15 25.06
CA HIS A 106 21.70 -1.11 23.92
C HIS A 106 21.72 -2.39 23.06
N GLN A 107 22.69 -3.28 23.23
CA GLN A 107 22.84 -4.49 22.41
C GLN A 107 21.60 -5.41 22.49
N LYS A 108 20.94 -5.45 23.64
CA LYS A 108 19.69 -6.20 23.85
C LYS A 108 18.51 -5.71 22.99
N ASN A 109 18.56 -4.46 22.53
CA ASN A 109 17.50 -3.83 21.73
C ASN A 109 17.56 -4.25 20.25
N PHE A 110 18.65 -4.90 19.81
CA PHE A 110 18.82 -5.41 18.45
C PHE A 110 18.23 -6.82 18.33
N TYR A 111 17.18 -6.99 17.54
CA TYR A 111 16.54 -8.28 17.29
C TYR A 111 16.30 -8.54 15.79
N LYS A 112 15.90 -9.77 15.46
CA LYS A 112 15.53 -10.21 14.12
C LYS A 112 14.10 -10.76 14.15
N ASN A 113 13.35 -10.55 13.08
CA ASN A 113 12.11 -11.26 12.80
C ASN A 113 12.34 -12.15 11.59
N GLU A 114 11.99 -13.43 11.70
CA GLU A 114 12.08 -14.41 10.61
C GLU A 114 10.67 -14.68 10.05
N TYR A 115 10.58 -14.95 8.75
CA TYR A 115 9.32 -15.17 8.03
C TYR A 115 9.27 -16.59 7.42
N LYS A 116 8.09 -17.02 6.98
CA LYS A 116 7.81 -18.43 6.59
C LYS A 116 8.69 -18.97 5.45
N ASP A 117 9.27 -18.10 4.63
CA ASP A 117 10.16 -18.41 3.51
C ASP A 117 11.66 -18.28 3.85
N GLY A 118 11.99 -18.00 5.11
CA GLY A 118 13.37 -17.77 5.55
C GLY A 118 13.89 -16.36 5.28
N GLU A 119 13.06 -15.42 4.80
CA GLU A 119 13.40 -13.99 4.84
C GLU A 119 13.55 -13.52 6.29
N ILE A 120 14.48 -12.58 6.52
CA ILE A 120 14.78 -12.04 7.84
C ILE A 120 14.87 -10.51 7.79
N SER A 121 14.13 -9.86 8.67
CA SER A 121 14.23 -8.41 8.90
C SER A 121 14.93 -8.11 10.22
N PHE A 122 15.80 -7.10 10.22
CA PHE A 122 16.66 -6.72 11.35
C PHE A 122 16.19 -5.39 11.94
N TYR A 123 16.11 -5.30 13.27
CA TYR A 123 15.55 -4.16 13.98
C TYR A 123 16.43 -3.67 15.14
N PHE A 124 16.25 -2.40 15.52
CA PHE A 124 16.72 -1.82 16.80
C PHE A 124 15.55 -1.10 17.47
N ASN A 125 15.04 -1.61 18.60
CA ASN A 125 13.66 -1.33 19.03
C ASN A 125 12.69 -1.57 17.84
N GLU A 126 11.58 -0.84 17.76
CA GLU A 126 10.59 -0.89 16.67
C GLU A 126 11.10 -0.41 15.29
N ILE A 127 12.41 -0.16 15.12
CA ILE A 127 12.98 0.54 13.97
C ILE A 127 13.70 -0.46 13.05
N PRO A 128 13.27 -0.62 11.77
CA PRO A 128 13.95 -1.50 10.83
C PRO A 128 15.32 -0.94 10.42
N ILE A 129 16.36 -1.76 10.62
CA ILE A 129 17.71 -1.62 10.07
C ILE A 129 17.76 -2.21 8.65
N TYR A 130 17.05 -3.33 8.43
CA TYR A 130 16.86 -3.96 7.14
C TYR A 130 15.50 -4.65 7.13
N GLU A 131 14.70 -4.40 6.10
CA GLU A 131 13.33 -4.91 5.97
C GLU A 131 12.97 -4.96 4.47
N LYS A 132 12.29 -6.01 4.03
CA LYS A 132 11.78 -6.11 2.65
C LYS A 132 10.62 -5.11 2.50
N LYS A 133 10.54 -4.37 1.38
CA LYS A 133 9.53 -3.31 1.21
C LYS A 133 8.09 -3.77 1.46
N ILE A 134 7.74 -5.00 1.07
CA ILE A 134 6.43 -5.60 1.30
C ILE A 134 6.14 -5.69 2.81
N ILE A 135 7.10 -6.16 3.61
CA ILE A 135 7.01 -6.21 5.08
C ILE A 135 6.85 -4.80 5.65
N SER A 136 7.63 -3.84 5.16
CA SER A 136 7.58 -2.42 5.58
C SER A 136 6.21 -1.78 5.30
N ALA A 137 5.67 -1.99 4.10
CA ALA A 137 4.35 -1.54 3.71
C ALA A 137 3.25 -2.17 4.57
N LEU A 138 3.29 -3.50 4.79
CA LEU A 138 2.35 -4.20 5.68
C LEU A 138 2.44 -3.70 7.14
N ASN A 139 3.64 -3.38 7.62
CA ASN A 139 3.84 -2.84 8.96
C ASN A 139 3.29 -1.40 9.11
N GLU A 140 3.43 -0.53 8.12
CA GLU A 140 2.80 0.80 8.16
C GLU A 140 1.29 0.75 7.84
N ILE A 141 0.80 -0.22 7.06
CA ILE A 141 -0.63 -0.52 6.89
C ILE A 141 -1.27 -0.90 8.23
N LYS A 142 -0.67 -1.83 9.00
CA LYS A 142 -1.13 -2.19 10.35
C LYS A 142 -1.20 -0.96 11.28
N LYS A 143 -0.13 -0.14 11.33
CA LYS A 143 -0.09 1.08 12.16
C LYS A 143 -1.11 2.14 11.75
N SER A 144 -1.30 2.33 10.44
CA SER A 144 -2.27 3.30 9.91
C SER A 144 -3.72 2.84 10.06
N ALA A 145 -4.00 1.53 10.06
CA ALA A 145 -5.31 1.00 10.43
C ALA A 145 -5.64 1.26 11.90
N LYS A 146 -4.71 0.96 12.84
CA LYS A 146 -4.89 1.25 14.28
C LYS A 146 -5.14 2.74 14.58
N THR A 147 -4.63 3.63 13.73
CA THR A 147 -4.72 5.09 13.89
C THR A 147 -5.69 5.77 12.91
N GLU A 148 -6.47 4.99 12.15
CA GLU A 148 -7.45 5.45 11.14
C GLU A 148 -6.88 6.45 10.11
N ASN A 149 -5.58 6.35 9.82
CA ASN A 149 -4.83 7.30 8.98
C ASN A 149 -4.94 6.91 7.49
N LYS A 150 -6.03 7.36 6.84
CA LYS A 150 -6.37 7.07 5.44
C LYS A 150 -5.21 7.37 4.47
N ASP A 151 -4.56 8.53 4.62
CA ASP A 151 -3.40 8.96 3.83
C ASP A 151 -2.27 7.92 3.86
N THR A 152 -1.85 7.53 5.06
CA THR A 152 -0.72 6.61 5.25
C THR A 152 -1.10 5.19 4.83
N PHE A 153 -2.36 4.80 5.07
CA PHE A 153 -2.89 3.49 4.67
C PHE A 153 -2.86 3.33 3.14
N LEU A 154 -3.48 4.25 2.40
CA LEU A 154 -3.57 4.14 0.93
C LEU A 154 -2.22 4.31 0.23
N ILE A 155 -1.31 5.15 0.75
CA ILE A 155 0.05 5.25 0.23
C ILE A 155 0.82 3.93 0.39
N ASN A 156 0.75 3.29 1.55
CA ASN A 156 1.43 2.01 1.75
C ASN A 156 0.72 0.84 1.05
N LEU A 157 -0.61 0.89 0.89
CA LEU A 157 -1.36 -0.06 0.06
C LEU A 157 -0.95 0.02 -1.41
N LYS A 158 -0.70 1.23 -1.95
CA LYS A 158 -0.10 1.38 -3.28
C LYS A 158 1.30 0.76 -3.33
N ILE A 159 2.17 1.04 -2.36
CA ILE A 159 3.53 0.46 -2.31
C ILE A 159 3.47 -1.07 -2.25
N LEU A 160 2.50 -1.64 -1.52
CA LEU A 160 2.26 -3.07 -1.47
C LEU A 160 1.86 -3.63 -2.86
N ILE A 161 0.88 -3.02 -3.52
CA ILE A 161 0.47 -3.39 -4.90
C ILE A 161 1.67 -3.31 -5.86
N ASP A 162 2.41 -2.20 -5.83
CA ASP A 162 3.57 -1.94 -6.70
C ASP A 162 4.66 -3.01 -6.54
N GLU A 163 4.84 -3.61 -5.36
CA GLU A 163 5.85 -4.65 -5.13
C GLU A 163 5.30 -6.08 -5.34
N ILE A 164 4.02 -6.35 -5.03
CA ILE A 164 3.37 -7.63 -5.37
C ILE A 164 3.28 -7.79 -6.90
N ASP A 165 3.00 -6.71 -7.65
CA ASP A 165 3.05 -6.72 -9.11
C ASP A 165 4.42 -7.13 -9.67
N LYS A 166 5.52 -6.72 -9.01
CA LYS A 166 6.88 -7.12 -9.41
C LYS A 166 7.14 -8.60 -9.12
N GLU A 167 6.77 -9.11 -7.96
CA GLU A 167 6.99 -10.53 -7.62
C GLU A 167 6.11 -11.45 -8.48
N TRP A 168 4.89 -11.03 -8.83
CA TRP A 168 4.01 -11.72 -9.79
C TRP A 168 4.63 -11.81 -11.19
N LEU A 169 5.08 -10.67 -11.73
CA LEU A 169 5.76 -10.62 -13.04
C LEU A 169 7.07 -11.43 -13.05
N ILE A 170 7.78 -11.53 -11.93
CA ILE A 170 8.99 -12.36 -11.80
C ILE A 170 8.65 -13.85 -11.73
N LYS A 171 7.60 -14.24 -10.99
CA LYS A 171 7.10 -15.62 -10.89
C LYS A 171 6.65 -16.12 -12.26
N ASN A 172 5.80 -15.34 -12.93
CA ASN A 172 5.03 -15.77 -14.11
C ASN A 172 5.55 -15.17 -15.43
N LYS A 173 6.79 -14.69 -15.47
CA LYS A 173 7.51 -14.16 -16.66
C LYS A 173 7.49 -15.05 -17.91
N ASN A 174 7.20 -16.34 -17.76
CA ASN A 174 7.15 -17.36 -18.81
C ASN A 174 5.77 -18.05 -18.89
N ASN A 175 4.76 -17.56 -18.17
CA ASN A 175 3.40 -18.12 -18.14
C ASN A 175 2.37 -17.01 -18.40
N GLU A 176 2.12 -16.73 -19.67
CA GLU A 176 1.18 -15.68 -20.11
C GLU A 176 -0.27 -15.98 -19.73
N GLU A 177 -0.63 -17.26 -19.55
CA GLU A 177 -1.96 -17.69 -19.10
C GLU A 177 -2.21 -17.30 -17.63
N GLU A 178 -1.30 -17.65 -16.72
CA GLU A 178 -1.38 -17.18 -15.32
C GLU A 178 -1.36 -15.64 -15.23
N LEU A 179 -0.64 -14.92 -16.10
CA LEU A 179 -0.59 -13.45 -16.04
C LEU A 179 -1.94 -12.78 -16.29
N LEU A 180 -2.88 -13.48 -16.94
CA LEU A 180 -4.26 -13.02 -17.19
C LEU A 180 -5.29 -13.60 -16.20
N ASP A 181 -4.89 -14.57 -15.37
CA ASP A 181 -5.77 -15.22 -14.40
C ASP A 181 -5.99 -14.34 -13.15
N HIS A 182 -7.23 -13.87 -12.98
CA HIS A 182 -7.65 -13.06 -11.83
C HIS A 182 -7.76 -13.85 -10.52
N GLU A 183 -8.06 -15.15 -10.56
CA GLU A 183 -8.17 -16.01 -9.38
C GLU A 183 -6.77 -16.39 -8.87
N ALA A 184 -5.90 -16.91 -9.74
CA ALA A 184 -4.50 -17.19 -9.41
C ALA A 184 -3.77 -15.92 -8.92
N ARG A 185 -4.09 -14.75 -9.49
CA ARG A 185 -3.58 -13.47 -8.99
C ARG A 185 -4.09 -13.13 -7.58
N ARG A 186 -5.35 -13.43 -7.26
CA ARG A 186 -5.91 -13.19 -5.93
C ARG A 186 -5.35 -14.17 -4.90
N GLU A 187 -5.12 -15.43 -5.28
CA GLU A 187 -4.40 -16.39 -4.44
C GLU A 187 -2.97 -15.92 -4.15
N PHE A 188 -2.23 -15.44 -5.15
CA PHE A 188 -0.87 -14.91 -4.94
C PHE A 188 -0.84 -13.67 -4.04
N ASN A 189 -1.78 -12.73 -4.20
CA ASN A 189 -1.94 -11.61 -3.25
C ASN A 189 -2.09 -12.13 -1.81
N ARG A 190 -2.95 -13.14 -1.60
CA ARG A 190 -3.21 -13.74 -0.29
C ARG A 190 -1.99 -14.48 0.26
N GLU A 191 -1.26 -15.19 -0.58
CA GLU A 191 -0.01 -15.87 -0.23
C GLU A 191 1.01 -14.88 0.33
N ILE A 192 1.28 -13.79 -0.41
CA ILE A 192 2.27 -12.78 -0.03
C ILE A 192 1.88 -12.03 1.25
N ILE A 193 0.60 -11.68 1.44
CA ILE A 193 0.12 -11.10 2.71
C ILE A 193 0.29 -12.12 3.85
N THR A 194 -0.19 -13.36 3.69
CA THR A 194 -0.13 -14.42 4.72
C THR A 194 1.30 -14.83 5.11
N ARG A 195 2.26 -14.58 4.21
CA ARG A 195 3.69 -14.85 4.41
C ARG A 195 4.40 -13.76 5.22
N TYR A 196 4.04 -12.50 5.04
CA TYR A 196 4.78 -11.34 5.56
C TYR A 196 4.03 -10.45 6.57
N LEU A 197 2.71 -10.59 6.70
CA LEU A 197 1.91 -9.79 7.64
C LEU A 197 2.27 -10.10 9.11
N PHE A 198 2.70 -11.33 9.39
CA PHE A 198 3.08 -11.83 10.71
C PHE A 198 4.44 -12.54 10.66
N PRO A 199 5.36 -12.29 11.61
CA PRO A 199 6.57 -13.08 11.75
C PRO A 199 6.28 -14.55 12.04
N PHE A 200 7.20 -15.42 11.66
CA PHE A 200 7.22 -16.82 12.09
C PHE A 200 7.87 -16.99 13.47
N ALA A 201 8.71 -16.03 13.90
CA ALA A 201 9.47 -16.08 15.14
C ALA A 201 9.44 -14.75 15.92
N SER A 202 8.37 -14.52 16.68
CA SER A 202 8.26 -13.54 17.78
C SER A 202 7.19 -13.96 18.80
N GLU A 203 7.09 -13.23 19.92
CA GLU A 203 6.33 -13.65 21.11
C GLU A 203 4.81 -13.42 20.97
N LYS A 204 4.09 -14.51 20.63
CA LYS A 204 2.65 -14.59 20.29
C LYS A 204 1.65 -13.77 21.12
N VAL A 205 1.96 -13.43 22.38
CA VAL A 205 0.98 -12.91 23.36
C VAL A 205 0.64 -11.44 23.13
N ILE A 206 1.55 -10.65 22.55
CA ILE A 206 1.30 -9.22 22.29
C ILE A 206 0.57 -9.03 20.93
N GLU A 207 0.79 -9.93 19.98
CA GLU A 207 0.32 -9.76 18.60
C GLU A 207 -1.19 -9.95 18.42
N GLU A 208 -1.87 -10.75 19.27
CA GLU A 208 -3.28 -11.12 19.08
C GLU A 208 -4.24 -9.95 19.35
N GLN A 209 -4.07 -9.22 20.46
CA GLN A 209 -4.89 -8.02 20.76
C GLN A 209 -4.67 -6.88 19.76
N GLU A 210 -3.46 -6.74 19.21
CA GLU A 210 -3.22 -5.76 18.14
C GLU A 210 -3.90 -6.17 16.83
N GLN A 211 -3.90 -7.46 16.51
CA GLN A 211 -4.61 -8.01 15.34
C GLN A 211 -6.12 -7.80 15.45
N GLU A 212 -6.72 -8.05 16.61
CA GLU A 212 -8.15 -7.78 16.84
C GLU A 212 -8.48 -6.30 16.63
N GLN A 213 -7.70 -5.39 17.22
CA GLN A 213 -7.87 -3.95 17.01
C GLN A 213 -7.76 -3.55 15.53
N ILE A 214 -6.84 -4.14 14.77
CA ILE A 214 -6.69 -3.86 13.33
C ILE A 214 -7.91 -4.40 12.55
N LEU A 215 -8.36 -5.61 12.87
CA LEU A 215 -9.53 -6.23 12.25
C LEU A 215 -10.79 -5.39 12.48
N ASP A 216 -11.05 -4.96 13.72
CA ASP A 216 -12.21 -4.14 14.09
C ASP A 216 -12.23 -2.80 13.33
N LYS A 217 -11.07 -2.16 13.11
CA LYS A 217 -10.98 -0.94 12.29
C LYS A 217 -11.24 -1.20 10.81
N MET A 218 -10.85 -2.36 10.29
CA MET A 218 -11.01 -2.72 8.88
C MET A 218 -12.41 -3.27 8.54
N GLU A 219 -13.10 -3.93 9.47
CA GLU A 219 -14.54 -4.26 9.33
C GLU A 219 -15.45 -3.09 9.68
N GLY A 220 -14.99 -2.18 10.55
CA GLY A 220 -15.70 -0.97 10.97
C GLY A 220 -15.76 0.15 9.92
N ALA A 221 -16.19 1.33 10.38
CA ALA A 221 -16.43 2.50 9.51
C ALA A 221 -15.19 2.92 8.70
N PHE A 222 -13.99 2.86 9.28
CA PHE A 222 -12.74 3.21 8.59
C PHE A 222 -12.49 2.33 7.35
N GLY A 223 -12.52 1.01 7.50
CA GLY A 223 -12.31 0.09 6.38
C GLY A 223 -13.49 0.01 5.39
N LYS A 224 -14.73 0.25 5.84
CA LYS A 224 -15.90 0.43 4.95
C LYS A 224 -15.74 1.67 4.06
N ARG A 225 -15.37 2.81 4.66
CA ARG A 225 -15.11 4.06 3.96
C ARG A 225 -13.96 3.94 2.96
N LEU A 226 -12.84 3.33 3.36
CA LEU A 226 -11.70 3.11 2.47
C LEU A 226 -12.04 2.22 1.28
N ARG A 227 -12.77 1.11 1.49
CA ARG A 227 -13.24 0.29 0.36
C ARG A 227 -14.19 1.07 -0.54
N GLY A 228 -15.13 1.83 0.02
CA GLY A 228 -16.07 2.67 -0.75
C GLY A 228 -15.39 3.73 -1.60
N MET A 229 -14.36 4.40 -1.06
CA MET A 229 -13.52 5.34 -1.81
C MET A 229 -12.87 4.68 -3.03
N MET A 230 -12.39 3.44 -2.88
CA MET A 230 -11.70 2.73 -3.95
C MET A 230 -12.65 2.05 -4.93
N GLU A 231 -13.84 1.64 -4.50
CA GLU A 231 -14.95 1.18 -5.35
C GLU A 231 -15.42 2.31 -6.29
N PHE A 232 -15.74 3.48 -5.73
CA PHE A 232 -16.07 4.70 -6.48
C PHE A 232 -14.94 5.12 -7.43
N THR A 233 -13.69 5.04 -6.96
CA THR A 233 -12.50 5.33 -7.79
C THR A 233 -12.37 4.35 -8.96
N ALA A 234 -12.53 3.04 -8.73
CA ALA A 234 -12.44 2.03 -9.78
C ALA A 234 -13.55 2.21 -10.83
N TYR A 235 -14.78 2.51 -10.39
CA TYR A 235 -15.90 2.86 -11.27
C TYR A 235 -15.59 4.11 -12.13
N LYS A 236 -15.23 5.24 -11.50
CA LYS A 236 -14.95 6.48 -12.24
C LYS A 236 -13.72 6.37 -13.16
N VAL A 237 -12.63 5.73 -12.70
CA VAL A 237 -11.45 5.47 -13.56
C VAL A 237 -11.82 4.56 -14.74
N GLY A 238 -12.62 3.50 -14.51
CA GLY A 238 -13.02 2.56 -15.56
C GLY A 238 -13.90 3.15 -16.67
N ASN A 239 -14.69 4.18 -16.36
CA ASN A 239 -15.51 4.88 -17.35
C ASN A 239 -14.79 6.06 -18.02
N ASN A 240 -13.93 6.77 -17.29
CA ASN A 240 -13.41 8.08 -17.70
C ASN A 240 -11.96 8.08 -18.22
N VAL A 241 -11.30 6.93 -18.29
CA VAL A 241 -9.88 6.81 -18.65
C VAL A 241 -9.64 5.64 -19.59
N GLU A 242 -8.84 5.84 -20.64
CA GLU A 242 -8.45 4.80 -21.60
C GLU A 242 -7.17 4.04 -21.20
N ASP A 243 -6.36 4.57 -20.27
CA ASP A 243 -5.11 3.95 -19.78
C ASP A 243 -5.36 2.63 -19.01
N PRO A 244 -5.04 1.45 -19.59
CA PRO A 244 -5.31 0.17 -18.96
C PRO A 244 -4.49 -0.04 -17.68
N ALA A 245 -3.34 0.63 -17.53
CA ALA A 245 -2.52 0.53 -16.33
C ALA A 245 -3.16 1.27 -15.15
N LEU A 246 -3.76 2.45 -15.38
CA LEU A 246 -4.49 3.17 -14.34
C LEU A 246 -5.81 2.46 -13.96
N ILE A 247 -6.54 1.93 -14.94
CA ILE A 247 -7.72 1.08 -14.70
C ILE A 247 -7.30 -0.13 -13.84
N SER A 248 -6.33 -0.93 -14.30
CA SER A 248 -5.86 -2.11 -13.58
C SER A 248 -5.37 -1.79 -12.17
N ALA A 249 -4.69 -0.65 -11.97
CA ALA A 249 -4.29 -0.20 -10.64
C ALA A 249 -5.49 0.12 -9.75
N ALA A 250 -6.50 0.86 -10.24
CA ALA A 250 -7.67 1.24 -9.47
C ALA A 250 -8.47 0.02 -8.96
N TYR A 251 -8.71 -0.97 -9.83
CA TYR A 251 -9.44 -2.19 -9.48
C TYR A 251 -8.69 -3.13 -8.51
N LYS A 252 -7.38 -2.96 -8.29
CA LYS A 252 -6.61 -3.78 -7.33
C LYS A 252 -6.80 -3.41 -5.85
N TYR A 253 -7.15 -2.15 -5.54
CA TYR A 253 -7.10 -1.67 -4.16
C TYR A 253 -8.18 -2.30 -3.24
N GLN A 254 -9.44 -2.40 -3.69
CA GLN A 254 -10.51 -2.99 -2.88
C GLN A 254 -10.29 -4.49 -2.60
N PRO A 255 -10.05 -5.36 -3.61
CA PRO A 255 -9.81 -6.78 -3.36
C PRO A 255 -8.66 -7.05 -2.39
N LEU A 256 -7.59 -6.25 -2.44
CA LEU A 256 -6.44 -6.39 -1.55
C LEU A 256 -6.76 -5.96 -0.10
N MET A 257 -7.65 -4.99 0.11
CA MET A 257 -8.18 -4.64 1.44
C MET A 257 -9.10 -5.73 1.99
N GLU A 258 -9.90 -6.38 1.14
CA GLU A 258 -10.74 -7.52 1.53
C GLU A 258 -9.88 -8.75 1.89
N ASP A 259 -8.88 -9.06 1.08
CA ASP A 259 -7.95 -10.18 1.34
C ASP A 259 -7.16 -9.96 2.65
N PHE A 260 -6.79 -8.71 2.97
CA PHE A 260 -6.20 -8.34 4.25
C PHE A 260 -7.14 -8.61 5.45
N ILE A 261 -8.45 -8.33 5.31
CA ILE A 261 -9.47 -8.65 6.33
C ILE A 261 -9.62 -10.18 6.48
N ILE A 262 -9.73 -10.92 5.37
CA ILE A 262 -9.85 -12.39 5.37
C ILE A 262 -8.67 -13.03 6.13
N ILE A 263 -7.45 -12.59 5.84
CA ILE A 263 -6.24 -13.15 6.45
C ILE A 263 -6.15 -12.81 7.94
N LEU A 264 -6.55 -11.61 8.36
CA LEU A 264 -6.68 -11.26 9.78
C LEU A 264 -7.68 -12.18 10.49
N ARG A 265 -8.89 -12.39 9.93
CA ARG A 265 -9.88 -13.32 10.50
C ARG A 265 -9.32 -14.74 10.63
N GLN A 266 -8.63 -15.24 9.60
CA GLN A 266 -8.04 -16.57 9.57
C GLN A 266 -6.93 -16.76 10.63
N GLN A 267 -6.02 -15.79 10.79
CA GLN A 267 -4.95 -15.89 11.81
C GLN A 267 -5.52 -15.79 13.24
N LEU A 268 -6.52 -14.92 13.45
CA LEU A 268 -7.30 -14.81 14.68
C LEU A 268 -8.31 -15.96 14.90
N LYS A 269 -8.37 -16.94 13.99
CA LYS A 269 -9.30 -18.09 14.00
C LYS A 269 -10.77 -17.70 14.19
N LYS A 270 -11.15 -16.51 13.71
CA LYS A 270 -12.55 -16.06 13.71
C LYS A 270 -13.32 -16.86 12.65
N GLU A 271 -14.61 -17.06 12.90
CA GLU A 271 -15.50 -17.73 11.94
C GLU A 271 -15.49 -17.04 10.57
N GLU A 272 -15.74 -17.81 9.51
CA GLU A 272 -15.87 -17.24 8.17
C GLU A 272 -17.11 -16.32 8.13
N LYS A 273 -16.90 -15.10 7.64
CA LYS A 273 -17.91 -14.04 7.60
C LYS A 273 -17.82 -13.35 6.25
N ILE A 274 -18.94 -13.20 5.57
CA ILE A 274 -19.06 -12.31 4.41
C ILE A 274 -18.70 -10.89 4.89
N ILE A 275 -17.65 -10.29 4.33
CA ILE A 275 -17.25 -8.93 4.71
C ILE A 275 -18.39 -7.99 4.33
N ASP A 276 -18.84 -7.19 5.29
CA ASP A 276 -19.83 -6.13 5.09
C ASP A 276 -19.51 -5.30 3.83
N LYS A 277 -20.55 -4.92 3.07
CA LYS A 277 -20.41 -4.08 1.87
C LYS A 277 -19.59 -2.80 2.15
N PRO A 278 -18.88 -2.27 1.14
CA PRO A 278 -18.26 -0.95 1.22
C PRO A 278 -19.27 0.15 1.56
N GLU A 279 -18.78 1.32 1.97
CA GLU A 279 -19.62 2.50 2.09
C GLU A 279 -20.00 3.00 0.69
N TYR A 280 -21.30 3.15 0.40
CA TYR A 280 -21.76 3.56 -0.92
C TYR A 280 -21.39 5.03 -1.19
N ILE A 281 -20.55 5.24 -2.20
CA ILE A 281 -20.13 6.56 -2.69
C ILE A 281 -20.45 6.64 -4.17
N SER A 282 -21.28 7.60 -4.55
CA SER A 282 -21.80 7.79 -5.91
C SER A 282 -21.34 9.09 -6.56
N THR A 283 -20.92 10.10 -5.79
CA THR A 283 -20.48 11.40 -6.32
C THR A 283 -19.24 11.93 -5.60
N LEU A 284 -18.54 12.88 -6.22
CA LEU A 284 -17.30 13.43 -5.67
C LEU A 284 -17.52 14.31 -4.43
N GLU A 285 -18.67 14.96 -4.31
CA GLU A 285 -19.04 15.82 -3.16
C GLU A 285 -19.17 15.03 -1.86
N GLN A 286 -19.40 13.71 -1.97
CA GLN A 286 -19.42 12.80 -0.83
C GLN A 286 -18.01 12.49 -0.32
N LEU A 287 -16.93 12.81 -1.06
CA LEU A 287 -15.54 12.71 -0.60
C LEU A 287 -15.11 13.98 0.14
N THR A 288 -14.52 13.82 1.33
CA THR A 288 -13.92 14.94 2.04
C THR A 288 -12.66 15.42 1.33
N LYS A 289 -12.31 16.69 1.50
CA LYS A 289 -11.08 17.27 0.92
C LYS A 289 -9.82 16.45 1.23
N SER A 290 -9.70 15.89 2.44
CA SER A 290 -8.55 15.06 2.83
C SER A 290 -8.49 13.73 2.08
N GLU A 291 -9.65 13.17 1.70
CA GLU A 291 -9.74 11.95 0.91
C GLU A 291 -9.40 12.23 -0.56
N ILE A 292 -9.89 13.34 -1.12
CA ILE A 292 -9.51 13.80 -2.47
C ILE A 292 -8.00 14.08 -2.54
N ASP A 293 -7.44 14.75 -1.54
CA ASP A 293 -5.99 14.99 -1.43
C ASP A 293 -5.20 13.71 -1.11
N THR A 294 -5.83 12.65 -0.61
CA THR A 294 -5.23 11.30 -0.47
C THR A 294 -5.19 10.57 -1.81
N LEU A 295 -6.31 10.54 -2.55
CA LEU A 295 -6.36 9.93 -3.89
C LEU A 295 -5.30 10.55 -4.82
N ARG A 296 -5.11 11.88 -4.75
CA ARG A 296 -4.03 12.59 -5.46
C ARG A 296 -2.62 12.11 -5.10
N LYS A 297 -2.37 11.63 -3.87
CA LYS A 297 -1.06 11.08 -3.44
C LYS A 297 -0.78 9.68 -3.98
N ILE A 298 -1.82 8.96 -4.41
CA ILE A 298 -1.71 7.66 -5.11
C ILE A 298 -1.95 7.80 -6.64
N ASN A 299 -1.79 9.01 -7.17
CA ASN A 299 -1.93 9.41 -8.60
C ASN A 299 -3.36 9.34 -9.18
N ILE A 300 -4.40 9.29 -8.34
CA ILE A 300 -5.79 9.41 -8.78
C ILE A 300 -6.19 10.89 -8.70
N HIS A 301 -6.32 11.53 -9.87
CA HIS A 301 -6.62 12.96 -10.00
C HIS A 301 -8.13 13.21 -9.99
N SER A 302 -8.58 14.30 -9.36
CA SER A 302 -10.02 14.58 -9.22
C SER A 302 -10.72 14.81 -10.56
N SER A 303 -10.01 15.29 -11.59
CA SER A 303 -10.52 15.38 -12.97
C SER A 303 -10.94 14.03 -13.59
N VAL A 304 -10.54 12.90 -13.01
CA VAL A 304 -11.00 11.55 -13.41
C VAL A 304 -12.28 11.16 -12.65
N LEU A 305 -12.53 11.78 -11.50
CA LEU A 305 -13.70 11.55 -10.64
C LEU A 305 -14.86 12.53 -10.94
N GLU A 306 -14.53 13.67 -11.55
CA GLU A 306 -15.42 14.79 -11.92
C GLU A 306 -16.21 14.58 -13.23
N LEU A 307 -15.88 13.55 -14.01
CA LEU A 307 -16.53 13.26 -15.31
C LEU A 307 -17.61 12.16 -15.16
N ASP A 308 -18.67 12.25 -15.96
CA ASP A 308 -19.82 11.31 -16.05
C ASP A 308 -19.91 10.68 -17.44
#